data_AF-D9WSN1-F1
#
_entry.id   AF-D9WSN1-F1
#
_cell.length_a   1.000
_cell.length_b   1.000
_cell.length_c   1.000
_cell.angle_alpha   90.00
_cell.angle_beta   90.00
_cell.angle_gamma   90.00
#
_symmetry.space_group_name_H-M   'P 1'
#
loop_
_entity.id
_entity.type
_entity.pdbx_description
1 polymer ?
#
loop_
_entity_poly.entity_id
_entity_poly.type
_entity_poly.pdbx_seq_one_letter_code
_entity_poly.pdbx_strand_id
1 'polypeptide(L)'
;MTGGFLTLAVAGAALPASAAEPAAPEATLEMPTVSESLASTAAQTADATEQAASGYELQAQQDQAAAQAKTAAKKAKAVADKKEREAEARRAAAKKAAEARAEKASRSAERATLSTTSVSNATGNAASVISFLKAQLGKAYVLGSSGPSSYDCSSLTQAAFKQVGIDLPRVSQDQSTVGTQVSLDNLQAGDLLYWGSSGSAYHVGVYIGDGKFIGAQNPSTGIVERPLDYDQPTGAVRVL
;
A
#
# COMPACT_ATOMS: atom_id res chain seq x y z
N MET A 1 1.30 -30.97 -18.62
CA MET A 1 2.26 -32.01 -19.04
C MET A 1 3.50 -31.80 -18.18
N THR A 2 3.68 -32.49 -17.06
CA THR A 2 4.10 -33.90 -16.95
C THR A 2 3.66 -34.43 -15.57
N GLY A 3 2.85 -35.49 -15.56
CA GLY A 3 2.46 -36.19 -14.33
C GLY A 3 3.43 -37.33 -14.07
N GLY A 4 4.02 -37.37 -12.87
CA GLY A 4 4.82 -38.48 -12.37
C GLY A 4 4.03 -39.22 -11.29
N PHE A 5 3.57 -40.43 -11.60
CA PHE A 5 3.00 -41.34 -10.61
C PHE A 5 4.16 -42.12 -9.97
N LEU A 6 4.33 -42.01 -8.65
CA LEU A 6 5.24 -42.87 -7.89
C LEU A 6 4.44 -44.06 -7.35
N THR A 7 4.57 -45.20 -8.01
CA THR A 7 4.09 -46.50 -7.53
C THR A 7 4.92 -46.94 -6.32
N LEU A 8 4.28 -47.09 -5.16
CA LEU A 8 4.91 -47.67 -3.98
C LEU A 8 4.71 -49.19 -4.00
N ALA A 9 5.81 -49.93 -4.11
CA ALA A 9 5.84 -51.38 -4.05
C ALA A 9 5.65 -51.85 -2.59
N VAL A 10 4.64 -52.69 -2.35
CA VAL A 10 4.49 -53.40 -1.08
C VAL A 10 5.37 -54.66 -1.14
N ALA A 11 6.41 -54.71 -0.30
CA ALA A 11 7.27 -55.88 -0.19
C ALA A 11 6.57 -56.93 0.70
N GLY A 12 6.05 -57.98 0.07
CA GLY A 12 5.58 -59.18 0.77
C GLY A 12 6.77 -59.99 1.26
N ALA A 13 6.91 -60.15 2.58
CA ALA A 13 7.87 -61.06 3.16
C ALA A 13 7.39 -62.51 2.97
N ALA A 14 8.06 -63.25 2.09
CA ALA A 14 7.89 -64.70 1.94
C ALA A 14 8.70 -65.43 3.04
N LEU A 15 8.04 -66.33 3.77
CA LEU A 15 8.71 -67.31 4.65
C LEU A 15 8.89 -68.63 3.89
N PRO A 16 9.98 -69.39 4.11
CA PRO A 16 10.27 -70.59 3.34
C PRO A 16 9.39 -71.77 3.77
N ALA A 17 8.97 -72.54 2.76
CA ALA A 17 8.28 -73.82 2.90
C ALA A 17 9.20 -74.88 3.52
N SER A 18 8.72 -75.57 4.56
CA SER A 18 9.27 -76.84 5.01
C SER A 18 8.19 -77.90 4.90
N ALA A 19 8.43 -78.89 4.06
CA ALA A 19 7.54 -80.03 3.82
C ALA A 19 7.92 -81.19 4.76
N ALA A 20 6.97 -81.63 5.59
CA ALA A 20 6.92 -82.98 6.14
C ALA A 20 5.50 -83.26 6.66
N GLU A 21 4.82 -84.22 6.05
CA GLU A 21 3.49 -84.75 6.46
C GLU A 21 3.70 -86.02 7.32
N PRO A 22 2.81 -86.33 8.29
CA PRO A 22 1.85 -87.42 8.03
C PRO A 22 0.44 -87.26 8.68
N ALA A 23 -0.59 -87.63 7.89
CA ALA A 23 -1.89 -88.27 8.19
C ALA A 23 -2.77 -87.91 9.44
N ALA A 24 -3.92 -87.26 9.15
CA ALA A 24 -5.33 -87.41 9.62
C ALA A 24 -5.68 -87.41 11.14
N PRO A 25 -6.76 -86.71 11.59
CA PRO A 25 -8.15 -87.08 11.25
C PRO A 25 -9.07 -85.90 10.89
N GLU A 26 -10.25 -86.21 10.35
CA GLU A 26 -11.27 -85.25 9.93
C GLU A 26 -11.68 -84.30 11.06
N ALA A 27 -11.19 -83.06 10.98
CA ALA A 27 -11.70 -81.94 11.76
C ALA A 27 -12.67 -81.19 10.86
N THR A 28 -13.94 -81.20 11.24
CA THR A 28 -14.91 -80.17 10.84
C THR A 28 -14.24 -78.81 10.95
N LEU A 29 -13.88 -78.24 9.79
CA LEU A 29 -13.31 -76.91 9.68
C LEU A 29 -14.42 -75.91 10.07
N GLU A 30 -14.56 -75.65 11.36
CA GLU A 30 -15.26 -74.47 11.83
C GLU A 30 -14.57 -73.27 11.17
N MET A 31 -15.34 -72.48 10.42
CA MET A 31 -14.82 -71.23 9.90
C MET A 31 -14.23 -70.45 11.07
N PRO A 32 -12.99 -69.94 10.97
CA PRO A 32 -12.38 -69.20 12.05
C PRO A 32 -13.32 -68.05 12.39
N THR A 33 -13.92 -68.09 13.59
CA THR A 33 -14.70 -66.98 14.11
C THR A 33 -13.77 -65.78 14.08
N VAL A 34 -14.11 -64.78 13.27
CA VAL A 34 -13.35 -63.53 13.19
C VAL A 34 -13.27 -63.01 14.61
N SER A 35 -12.10 -63.18 15.24
CA SER A 35 -11.92 -62.89 16.65
C SER A 35 -12.01 -61.38 16.83
N GLU A 36 -12.67 -60.93 17.89
CA GLU A 36 -12.80 -59.51 18.24
C GLU A 36 -11.44 -58.78 18.24
N SER A 37 -10.34 -59.52 18.46
CA SER A 37 -8.97 -59.03 18.34
C SER A 37 -8.63 -58.51 16.94
N LEU A 38 -9.03 -59.20 15.87
CA LEU A 38 -8.76 -58.76 14.50
C LEU A 38 -9.57 -57.51 14.15
N ALA A 39 -10.83 -57.45 14.59
CA ALA A 39 -11.68 -56.27 14.43
C ALA A 39 -11.12 -55.05 15.19
N SER A 40 -10.65 -55.27 16.42
CA SER A 40 -9.98 -54.24 17.24
C SER A 40 -8.67 -53.76 16.61
N THR A 41 -7.82 -54.68 16.11
CA THR A 41 -6.59 -54.30 15.39
C THR A 41 -6.88 -53.55 14.11
N ALA A 42 -7.92 -53.93 13.35
CA ALA A 42 -8.34 -53.21 12.16
C ALA A 42 -8.81 -51.78 12.49
N ALA A 43 -9.59 -51.60 13.56
CA ALA A 43 -10.03 -50.29 14.04
C ALA A 43 -8.85 -49.42 14.49
N GLN A 44 -7.93 -49.96 15.31
CA GLN A 44 -6.73 -49.25 15.74
C GLN A 44 -5.83 -48.83 14.57
N THR A 45 -5.73 -49.68 13.54
CA THR A 45 -4.95 -49.38 12.34
C THR A 45 -5.61 -48.27 11.50
N ALA A 46 -6.94 -48.26 11.42
CA ALA A 46 -7.70 -47.19 10.77
C ALA A 46 -7.49 -45.85 11.51
N ASP A 47 -7.64 -45.84 12.84
CA ASP A 47 -7.42 -44.65 13.67
C ASP A 47 -5.98 -44.13 13.55
N ALA A 48 -4.98 -45.02 13.58
CA ALA A 48 -3.58 -44.65 13.41
C ALA A 48 -3.30 -44.05 12.01
N THR A 49 -3.97 -44.57 10.98
CA THR A 49 -3.85 -44.06 9.61
C THR A 49 -4.50 -42.68 9.46
N GLU A 50 -5.66 -42.48 10.09
CA GLU A 50 -6.37 -41.19 10.08
C GLU A 50 -5.61 -40.11 10.86
N GLN A 51 -5.02 -40.46 11.99
CA GLN A 51 -4.15 -39.57 12.76
C GLN A 51 -2.88 -39.20 11.97
N ALA A 52 -2.27 -40.16 11.28
CA ALA A 52 -1.13 -39.90 10.42
C ALA A 52 -1.51 -38.95 9.26
N ALA A 53 -2.65 -39.19 8.60
CA ALA A 53 -3.17 -38.32 7.53
C ALA A 53 -3.40 -36.89 8.02
N SER A 54 -4.08 -36.74 9.16
CA SER A 54 -4.33 -35.43 9.81
C SER A 54 -3.02 -34.71 10.18
N GLY A 55 -2.01 -35.47 10.63
CA GLY A 55 -0.67 -34.95 10.92
C GLY A 55 0.03 -34.40 9.68
N TYR A 56 -0.07 -35.10 8.53
CA TYR A 56 0.48 -34.63 7.26
C TYR A 56 -0.22 -33.39 6.73
N GLU A 57 -1.54 -33.30 6.86
CA GLU A 57 -2.31 -32.11 6.47
C GLU A 57 -1.94 -30.90 7.32
N LEU A 58 -1.80 -31.08 8.63
CA LEU A 58 -1.38 -30.02 9.54
C LEU A 58 0.04 -29.52 9.21
N GLN A 59 0.96 -30.44 8.94
CA GLN A 59 2.33 -30.11 8.52
C GLN A 59 2.32 -29.27 7.23
N ALA A 60 1.55 -29.69 6.22
CA ALA A 60 1.43 -28.96 4.95
C ALA A 60 0.83 -27.55 5.12
N GLN A 61 -0.15 -27.39 6.00
CA GLN A 61 -0.72 -26.08 6.32
C GLN A 61 0.30 -25.18 7.03
N GLN A 62 1.08 -25.71 7.97
CA GLN A 62 2.14 -24.97 8.66
C GLN A 62 3.22 -24.49 7.68
N ASP A 63 3.64 -25.36 6.74
CA ASP A 63 4.64 -25.02 5.73
C ASP A 63 4.13 -23.91 4.77
N GLN A 64 2.87 -23.97 4.36
CA GLN A 64 2.24 -22.90 3.57
C GLN A 64 2.18 -21.59 4.35
N ALA A 65 1.74 -21.62 5.61
CA ALA A 65 1.67 -20.43 6.45
C ALA A 65 3.05 -19.79 6.66
N ALA A 66 4.08 -20.61 6.88
CA ALA A 66 5.46 -20.15 7.01
C ALA A 66 5.99 -19.52 5.70
N ALA A 67 5.70 -20.13 4.54
CA ALA A 67 6.07 -19.59 3.24
C ALA A 67 5.38 -18.24 2.95
N GLN A 68 4.09 -18.12 3.29
CA GLN A 68 3.33 -16.87 3.17
C GLN A 68 3.88 -15.79 4.10
N ALA A 69 4.14 -16.13 5.38
CA ALA A 69 4.72 -15.21 6.36
C ALA A 69 6.09 -14.69 5.92
N LYS A 70 6.95 -15.58 5.40
CA LYS A 70 8.27 -15.20 4.85
C LYS A 70 8.16 -14.26 3.65
N THR A 71 7.16 -14.48 2.80
CA THR A 71 6.89 -13.61 1.63
C THR A 71 6.35 -12.25 2.05
N ALA A 72 5.42 -12.21 2.99
CA ALA A 72 4.88 -10.97 3.56
C ALA A 72 5.98 -10.15 4.25
N ALA A 73 6.84 -10.80 5.05
CA ALA A 73 7.97 -10.15 5.71
C ALA A 73 8.98 -9.56 4.71
N LYS A 74 9.30 -10.27 3.62
CA LYS A 74 10.16 -9.74 2.55
C LYS A 74 9.55 -8.53 1.86
N LYS A 75 8.25 -8.56 1.55
CA LYS A 75 7.54 -7.41 0.97
C LYS A 75 7.52 -6.21 1.92
N ALA A 76 7.21 -6.43 3.19
CA ALA A 76 7.20 -5.37 4.20
C ALA A 76 8.59 -4.72 4.36
N LYS A 77 9.66 -5.53 4.41
CA LYS A 77 11.04 -5.04 4.46
C LYS A 77 11.42 -4.24 3.21
N ALA A 78 11.05 -4.70 2.01
CA ALA A 78 11.32 -3.96 0.78
C ALA A 78 10.59 -2.60 0.73
N VAL A 79 9.37 -2.52 1.26
CA VAL A 79 8.62 -1.27 1.38
C VAL A 79 9.27 -0.32 2.40
N ALA A 80 9.74 -0.85 3.54
CA ALA A 80 10.47 -0.07 4.53
C ALA A 80 11.80 0.49 3.99
N ASP A 81 12.62 -0.37 3.36
CA ASP A 81 13.91 0.00 2.76
C ASP A 81 13.72 1.06 1.65
N LYS A 82 12.64 0.97 0.85
CA LYS A 82 12.29 1.97 -0.18
C LYS A 82 11.92 3.32 0.45
N LYS A 83 11.11 3.30 1.51
CA LYS A 83 10.67 4.51 2.23
C LYS A 83 11.84 5.24 2.89
N GLU A 84 12.81 4.50 3.42
CA GLU A 84 14.00 5.07 4.05
C GLU A 84 14.93 5.74 3.01
N ARG A 85 15.17 5.10 1.87
CA ARG A 85 15.94 5.70 0.77
C ARG A 85 15.28 6.95 0.19
N GLU A 86 13.96 6.94 0.05
CA GLU A 86 13.18 8.11 -0.39
C GLU A 86 13.28 9.26 0.63
N ALA A 87 13.23 8.96 1.93
CA ALA A 87 13.40 9.95 2.98
C ALA A 87 14.83 10.55 3.01
N GLU A 88 15.85 9.75 2.77
CA GLU A 88 17.24 10.20 2.69
C GLU A 88 17.47 11.11 1.47
N ALA A 89 16.99 10.71 0.29
CA ALA A 89 17.07 11.51 -0.93
C ALA A 89 16.34 12.86 -0.79
N ARG A 90 15.18 12.86 -0.12
CA ARG A 90 14.40 14.06 0.19
C ARG A 90 15.14 15.01 1.15
N ARG A 91 15.79 14.49 2.19
CA ARG A 91 16.63 15.30 3.11
C ARG A 91 17.80 15.94 2.38
N ALA A 92 18.46 15.21 1.47
CA ALA A 92 19.54 15.75 0.65
C ALA A 92 19.07 16.85 -0.30
N ALA A 93 17.89 16.69 -0.91
CA ALA A 93 17.28 17.71 -1.77
C ALA A 93 16.88 18.99 -1.00
N ALA A 94 16.30 18.84 0.20
CA ALA A 94 15.91 19.96 1.06
C ALA A 94 17.11 20.82 1.49
N LYS A 95 18.25 20.19 1.80
CA LYS A 95 19.48 20.91 2.15
C LYS A 95 20.01 21.77 0.99
N LYS A 96 20.05 21.21 -0.23
CA LYS A 96 20.44 21.96 -1.44
C LYS A 96 19.50 23.13 -1.74
N ALA A 97 18.20 22.96 -1.52
CA ALA A 97 17.22 24.03 -1.73
C ALA A 97 17.36 25.17 -0.71
N ALA A 98 17.76 24.87 0.54
CA ALA A 98 18.02 25.88 1.55
C ALA A 98 19.26 26.73 1.23
N GLU A 99 20.34 26.09 0.74
CA GLU A 99 21.57 26.78 0.31
C GLU A 99 21.30 27.71 -0.89
N ALA A 100 20.48 27.26 -1.87
CA ALA A 100 20.09 28.09 -3.00
C ALA A 100 19.18 29.28 -2.62
N ARG A 101 18.42 29.18 -1.52
CA ARG A 101 17.58 30.28 -1.01
C ARG A 101 18.41 31.38 -0.33
N ALA A 102 19.49 31.02 0.34
CA ALA A 102 20.42 31.99 0.94
C ALA A 102 21.09 32.87 -0.14
N GLU A 103 21.44 32.29 -1.29
CA GLU A 103 22.05 33.01 -2.42
C GLU A 103 21.08 33.99 -3.12
N LYS A 104 19.77 33.66 -3.13
CA LYS A 104 18.74 34.52 -3.75
C LYS A 104 18.37 35.74 -2.89
N ALA A 105 18.63 35.70 -1.58
CA ALA A 105 18.39 36.83 -0.68
C ALA A 105 19.29 38.05 -1.00
N SER A 106 20.45 37.81 -1.61
CA SER A 106 21.45 38.81 -2.00
C SER A 106 21.06 39.66 -3.22
N ARG A 107 20.01 39.28 -3.98
CA ARG A 107 19.61 39.93 -5.26
C ARG A 107 18.40 40.88 -5.14
N SER A 108 18.03 41.27 -3.92
CA SER A 108 16.76 41.95 -3.62
C SER A 108 16.63 43.42 -4.08
N ALA A 109 17.66 44.02 -4.69
CA ALA A 109 17.62 45.40 -5.18
C ALA A 109 16.99 45.57 -6.58
N GLU A 110 16.87 44.51 -7.38
CA GLU A 110 16.24 44.54 -8.73
C GLU A 110 14.69 44.38 -8.69
N ARG A 111 14.09 44.31 -7.49
CA ARG A 111 12.75 43.76 -7.20
C ARG A 111 11.56 44.69 -7.50
N ALA A 112 11.77 46.00 -7.59
CA ALA A 112 10.67 46.97 -7.59
C ALA A 112 9.87 47.01 -8.92
N THR A 113 10.52 46.75 -10.07
CA THR A 113 9.86 46.78 -11.39
C THR A 113 9.29 45.42 -11.81
N LEU A 114 9.76 44.31 -11.21
CA LEU A 114 9.23 42.95 -11.43
C LEU A 114 7.88 42.72 -10.73
N SER A 115 7.58 43.46 -9.65
CA SER A 115 6.42 43.19 -8.79
C SER A 115 5.06 43.38 -9.49
N THR A 116 4.92 44.31 -10.43
CA THR A 116 3.65 44.54 -11.16
C THR A 116 3.34 43.44 -12.20
N THR A 117 4.37 42.96 -12.91
CA THR A 117 4.24 41.82 -13.84
C THR A 117 4.04 40.51 -13.08
N SER A 118 4.69 40.34 -11.93
CA SER A 118 4.54 39.16 -11.07
C SER A 118 3.13 39.00 -10.51
N VAL A 119 2.46 40.07 -10.07
CA VAL A 119 1.09 40.00 -9.54
C VAL A 119 0.08 39.60 -10.62
N SER A 120 0.22 40.13 -11.84
CA SER A 120 -0.64 39.76 -12.97
C SER A 120 -0.44 38.29 -13.35
N ASN A 121 0.82 37.81 -13.35
CA ASN A 121 1.15 36.42 -13.65
C ASN A 121 0.69 35.46 -12.53
N ALA A 122 0.83 35.83 -11.26
CA ALA A 122 0.35 35.04 -10.12
C ALA A 122 -1.17 34.86 -10.17
N THR A 123 -1.91 35.91 -10.52
CA THR A 123 -3.38 35.85 -10.68
C THR A 123 -3.77 34.93 -11.85
N GLY A 124 -3.07 35.02 -12.99
CA GLY A 124 -3.28 34.13 -14.14
C GLY A 124 -2.93 32.67 -13.85
N ASN A 125 -1.87 32.45 -13.07
CA ASN A 125 -1.45 31.11 -12.63
C ASN A 125 -2.48 30.51 -11.67
N ALA A 126 -2.98 31.27 -10.70
CA ALA A 126 -4.01 30.81 -9.77
C ALA A 126 -5.27 30.38 -10.52
N ALA A 127 -5.73 31.19 -11.49
CA ALA A 127 -6.87 30.84 -12.34
C ALA A 127 -6.66 29.54 -13.12
N SER A 128 -5.45 29.31 -13.65
CA SER A 128 -5.11 28.09 -14.39
C SER A 128 -5.10 26.84 -13.50
N VAL A 129 -4.50 26.94 -12.30
CA VAL A 129 -4.51 25.88 -11.28
C VAL A 129 -5.95 25.52 -10.90
N ILE A 130 -6.78 26.53 -10.61
CA ILE A 130 -8.18 26.33 -10.20
C ILE A 130 -9.02 25.75 -11.34
N SER A 131 -8.81 26.20 -12.58
CA SER A 131 -9.49 25.65 -13.76
C SER A 131 -9.21 24.15 -13.92
N PHE A 132 -7.94 23.75 -13.79
CA PHE A 132 -7.57 22.33 -13.81
C PHE A 132 -8.27 21.53 -12.72
N LEU A 133 -8.27 22.04 -11.48
CA LEU A 133 -8.92 21.38 -10.34
C LEU A 133 -10.42 21.20 -10.55
N LYS A 134 -11.10 22.24 -11.05
CA LYS A 134 -12.54 22.19 -11.38
C LYS A 134 -12.83 21.12 -12.42
N ALA A 135 -11.96 20.93 -13.40
CA ALA A 135 -12.11 19.86 -14.39
C ALA A 135 -11.89 18.44 -13.83
N GLN A 136 -11.39 18.30 -12.59
CA GLN A 136 -11.22 17.01 -11.93
C GLN A 136 -12.36 16.65 -10.97
N LEU A 137 -13.30 17.58 -10.71
CA LEU A 137 -14.42 17.36 -9.80
C LEU A 137 -15.21 16.10 -10.19
N GLY A 138 -15.55 15.28 -9.19
CA GLY A 138 -16.27 14.01 -9.36
C GLY A 138 -15.39 12.81 -9.72
N LYS A 139 -14.10 12.98 -10.03
CA LYS A 139 -13.20 11.84 -10.21
C LYS A 139 -12.92 11.12 -8.89
N ALA A 140 -12.58 9.84 -8.99
CA ALA A 140 -12.30 9.00 -7.83
C ALA A 140 -11.01 9.41 -7.11
N TYR A 141 -11.04 9.28 -5.79
CA TYR A 141 -9.83 9.28 -4.97
C TYR A 141 -9.25 7.86 -4.95
N VAL A 142 -7.97 7.74 -5.25
CA VAL A 142 -7.25 6.46 -5.09
C VAL A 142 -5.88 6.77 -4.49
N LEU A 143 -5.62 6.26 -3.28
CA LEU A 143 -4.36 6.47 -2.57
C LEU A 143 -3.17 6.06 -3.45
N GLY A 144 -2.21 6.96 -3.64
CA GLY A 144 -1.02 6.70 -4.45
C GLY A 144 -1.20 6.93 -5.96
N SER A 145 -2.43 7.11 -6.45
CA SER A 145 -2.68 7.42 -7.86
C SER A 145 -2.13 8.80 -8.24
N SER A 146 -1.84 9.01 -9.53
CA SER A 146 -1.23 10.24 -10.06
C SER A 146 -1.93 10.77 -11.31
N GLY A 147 -3.16 10.34 -11.58
CA GLY A 147 -3.94 10.76 -12.75
C GLY A 147 -3.71 9.95 -14.03
N PRO A 148 -4.45 10.29 -15.11
CA PRO A 148 -5.51 11.30 -15.15
C PRO A 148 -6.89 10.77 -14.71
N SER A 149 -7.05 9.45 -14.53
CA SER A 149 -8.36 8.84 -14.23
C SER A 149 -8.76 8.96 -12.75
N SER A 150 -7.79 9.04 -11.85
CA SER A 150 -7.98 9.20 -10.41
C SER A 150 -6.76 9.87 -9.79
N TYR A 151 -6.91 10.50 -8.64
CA TYR A 151 -5.82 11.15 -7.93
C TYR A 151 -5.90 10.84 -6.43
N ASP A 152 -4.78 10.96 -5.73
CA ASP A 152 -4.79 11.23 -4.29
C ASP A 152 -4.62 12.74 -4.01
N CYS A 153 -4.63 13.13 -2.73
CA CYS A 153 -4.60 14.54 -2.33
C CYS A 153 -3.39 15.29 -2.89
N SER A 154 -2.19 14.74 -2.71
CA SER A 154 -0.93 15.38 -3.08
C SER A 154 -0.59 15.27 -4.57
N SER A 155 -1.06 14.23 -5.26
CA SER A 155 -0.92 14.14 -6.72
C SER A 155 -1.89 15.05 -7.47
N LEU A 156 -3.08 15.30 -6.92
CA LEU A 156 -4.02 16.27 -7.51
C LEU A 156 -3.41 17.68 -7.51
N THR A 157 -2.86 18.11 -6.37
CA THR A 157 -2.19 19.40 -6.26
C THR A 157 -0.97 19.47 -7.18
N GLN A 158 -0.14 18.43 -7.24
CA GLN A 158 0.97 18.36 -8.21
C GLN A 158 0.50 18.57 -9.65
N ALA A 159 -0.52 17.84 -10.08
CA ALA A 159 -1.02 17.94 -11.43
C ALA A 159 -1.60 19.34 -11.75
N ALA A 160 -2.21 19.98 -10.76
CA ALA A 160 -2.75 21.33 -10.88
C ALA A 160 -1.64 22.38 -10.99
N PHE A 161 -0.65 22.36 -10.10
CA PHE A 161 0.47 23.31 -10.11
C PHE A 161 1.43 23.07 -11.28
N LYS A 162 1.50 21.84 -11.81
CA LYS A 162 2.26 21.55 -13.03
C LYS A 162 1.73 22.31 -14.25
N GLN A 163 0.45 22.66 -14.29
CA GLN A 163 -0.14 23.46 -15.38
C GLN A 163 0.51 24.83 -15.52
N VAL A 164 1.10 25.34 -14.44
CA VAL A 164 1.79 26.64 -14.39
C VAL A 164 3.30 26.48 -14.20
N GLY A 165 3.83 25.27 -14.48
CA GLY A 165 5.26 24.98 -14.45
C GLY A 165 5.86 24.82 -13.05
N ILE A 166 5.03 24.65 -12.01
CA ILE A 166 5.50 24.45 -10.63
C ILE A 166 5.49 22.95 -10.29
N ASP A 167 6.67 22.44 -9.98
CA ASP A 167 6.86 21.06 -9.53
C ASP A 167 6.71 20.96 -8.01
N LEU A 168 5.57 20.42 -7.56
CA LEU A 168 5.35 20.10 -6.17
C LEU A 168 5.92 18.72 -5.80
N PRO A 169 6.41 18.53 -4.57
CA PRO A 169 6.83 17.21 -4.09
C PRO A 169 5.68 16.19 -4.05
N ARG A 170 6.02 14.89 -4.09
CA ARG A 170 5.01 13.81 -4.21
C ARG A 170 4.04 13.73 -3.03
N VAL A 171 4.49 14.07 -1.83
CA VAL A 171 3.78 13.76 -0.58
C VAL A 171 3.30 15.03 0.14
N SER A 172 2.16 14.94 0.82
CA SER A 172 1.53 16.07 1.53
C SER A 172 2.44 16.72 2.57
N GLN A 173 3.26 15.92 3.26
CA GLN A 173 4.19 16.41 4.28
C GLN A 173 5.16 17.42 3.69
N ASP A 174 5.69 17.15 2.50
CA ASP A 174 6.57 18.08 1.80
C ASP A 174 5.84 19.32 1.33
N GLN A 175 4.68 19.11 0.70
CA GLN A 175 3.91 20.21 0.14
C GLN A 175 3.53 21.22 1.22
N SER A 176 3.25 20.79 2.46
CA SER A 176 3.00 21.69 3.60
C SER A 176 4.17 22.60 4.01
N THR A 177 5.34 22.42 3.39
CA THR A 177 6.57 23.19 3.65
C THR A 177 7.08 23.94 2.42
N VAL A 178 6.41 23.80 1.27
CA VAL A 178 6.83 24.52 0.06
C VAL A 178 6.39 25.98 0.12
N GLY A 179 7.09 26.86 -0.59
CA GLY A 179 6.71 28.27 -0.67
C GLY A 179 6.81 29.02 0.67
N THR A 180 5.89 29.96 0.87
CA THR A 180 5.81 30.83 2.05
C THR A 180 4.59 30.46 2.89
N GLN A 181 4.76 30.32 4.22
CA GLN A 181 3.65 30.06 5.12
C GLN A 181 2.67 31.24 5.16
N VAL A 182 1.37 30.94 5.10
CA VAL A 182 0.27 31.91 5.08
C VAL A 182 -0.65 31.66 6.28
N SER A 183 -1.07 32.76 6.92
CA SER A 183 -2.16 32.70 7.93
C SER A 183 -3.49 32.42 7.23
N LEU A 184 -4.36 31.64 7.87
CA LEU A 184 -5.69 31.32 7.31
C LEU A 184 -6.56 32.57 7.07
N ASP A 185 -6.29 33.67 7.79
CA ASP A 185 -6.97 34.96 7.58
C ASP A 185 -6.51 35.70 6.31
N ASN A 186 -5.37 35.29 5.73
CA ASN A 186 -4.72 35.93 4.58
C ASN A 186 -4.72 35.02 3.33
N LEU A 187 -5.65 34.06 3.27
CA LEU A 187 -5.77 33.14 2.15
C LEU A 187 -6.10 33.85 0.84
N GLN A 188 -5.42 33.43 -0.21
CA GLN A 188 -5.66 33.86 -1.59
C GLN A 188 -5.92 32.65 -2.47
N ALA A 189 -6.81 32.80 -3.44
CA ALA A 189 -7.12 31.75 -4.39
C ALA A 189 -5.82 31.22 -5.04
N GLY A 190 -5.63 29.90 -5.01
CA GLY A 190 -4.39 29.23 -5.41
C GLY A 190 -3.45 28.87 -4.24
N ASP A 191 -3.72 29.30 -3.01
CA ASP A 191 -2.95 28.84 -1.84
C ASP A 191 -3.15 27.35 -1.59
N LEU A 192 -2.06 26.65 -1.27
CA LEU A 192 -2.08 25.23 -0.94
C LEU A 192 -2.39 25.08 0.55
N LEU A 193 -3.53 24.48 0.85
CA LEU A 193 -4.00 24.17 2.20
C LEU A 193 -3.43 22.83 2.64
N TYR A 194 -3.19 22.68 3.94
CA TYR A 194 -2.77 21.42 4.54
C TYR A 194 -3.48 21.16 5.86
N TRP A 195 -3.61 19.86 6.19
CA TRP A 195 -4.12 19.37 7.48
C TRP A 195 -3.05 18.55 8.20
N GLY A 196 -2.88 18.81 9.49
CA GLY A 196 -1.75 18.36 10.31
C GLY A 196 -0.68 19.45 10.48
N SER A 197 0.44 19.14 11.12
CA SER A 197 1.52 20.14 11.28
C SER A 197 2.33 20.30 10.00
N SER A 198 2.92 21.48 9.79
CA SER A 198 3.87 21.68 8.70
C SER A 198 5.01 20.65 8.80
N GLY A 199 5.31 19.96 7.69
CA GLY A 199 6.28 18.86 7.63
C GLY A 199 5.74 17.48 8.03
N SER A 200 4.51 17.41 8.57
CA SER A 200 3.83 16.15 8.92
C SER A 200 2.37 16.11 8.47
N ALA A 201 1.97 17.00 7.55
CA ALA A 201 0.61 17.06 7.03
C ALA A 201 0.17 15.73 6.41
N TYR A 202 -1.03 15.27 6.78
CA TYR A 202 -1.63 14.04 6.28
C TYR A 202 -2.57 14.26 5.09
N HIS A 203 -2.99 15.50 4.85
CA HIS A 203 -3.86 15.87 3.75
C HIS A 203 -3.52 17.26 3.19
N VAL A 204 -3.84 17.49 1.92
CA VAL A 204 -3.62 18.76 1.20
C VAL A 204 -4.75 19.02 0.21
N GLY A 205 -4.98 20.30 -0.07
CA GLY A 205 -5.96 20.80 -1.03
C GLY A 205 -5.58 22.19 -1.51
N VAL A 206 -6.41 22.80 -2.35
CA VAL A 206 -6.14 24.17 -2.87
C VAL A 206 -7.33 25.07 -2.55
N TYR A 207 -7.05 26.21 -1.95
CA TYR A 207 -8.03 27.25 -1.71
C TYR A 207 -8.44 27.89 -3.04
N ILE A 208 -9.74 28.01 -3.29
CA ILE A 208 -10.27 28.51 -4.56
C ILE A 208 -10.93 29.88 -4.46
N GLY A 209 -10.86 30.53 -3.28
CA GLY A 209 -11.62 31.74 -2.97
C GLY A 209 -12.94 31.43 -2.27
N ASP A 210 -13.65 32.49 -1.86
CA ASP A 210 -14.99 32.44 -1.27
C ASP A 210 -15.16 31.47 -0.09
N GLY A 211 -14.10 31.27 0.70
CA GLY A 211 -14.14 30.35 1.83
C GLY A 211 -14.22 28.87 1.44
N LYS A 212 -13.75 28.51 0.24
CA LYS A 212 -13.83 27.13 -0.29
C LYS A 212 -12.49 26.59 -0.75
N PHE A 213 -12.40 25.26 -0.84
CA PHE A 213 -11.26 24.54 -1.38
C PHE A 213 -11.68 23.37 -2.28
N ILE A 214 -10.77 22.93 -3.15
CA ILE A 214 -10.87 21.67 -3.88
C ILE A 214 -9.77 20.73 -3.42
N GLY A 215 -10.14 19.47 -3.18
CA GLY A 215 -9.21 18.42 -2.78
C GLY A 215 -9.73 17.03 -3.16
N ALA A 216 -8.81 16.08 -3.32
CA ALA A 216 -9.14 14.66 -3.41
C ALA A 216 -9.27 14.11 -1.99
N GLN A 217 -10.49 14.01 -1.47
CA GLN A 217 -10.73 13.88 -0.03
C GLN A 217 -10.52 12.45 0.50
N ASN A 218 -11.25 11.47 -0.02
CA ASN A 218 -11.19 10.08 0.41
C ASN A 218 -11.87 9.15 -0.62
N PRO A 219 -11.71 7.81 -0.52
CA PRO A 219 -12.26 6.85 -1.49
C PRO A 219 -13.78 6.93 -1.69
N SER A 220 -14.54 7.36 -0.68
CA SER A 220 -16.01 7.43 -0.75
C SER A 220 -16.52 8.68 -1.46
N THR A 221 -15.83 9.82 -1.34
CA THR A 221 -16.28 11.10 -1.91
C THR A 221 -15.53 11.53 -3.16
N GLY A 222 -14.30 11.07 -3.35
CA GLY A 222 -13.46 11.49 -4.47
C GLY A 222 -13.01 12.95 -4.40
N ILE A 223 -12.87 13.58 -5.57
CA ILE A 223 -12.48 14.98 -5.73
C ILE A 223 -13.70 15.89 -5.66
N VAL A 224 -13.72 16.79 -4.69
CA VAL A 224 -14.88 17.65 -4.41
C VAL A 224 -14.47 19.08 -4.06
N GLU A 225 -15.37 20.02 -4.31
CA GLU A 225 -15.34 21.36 -3.76
C GLU A 225 -16.06 21.35 -2.40
N ARG A 226 -15.44 21.95 -1.37
CA ARG A 226 -16.01 22.05 -0.03
C ARG A 226 -15.75 23.43 0.58
N PRO A 227 -16.66 23.94 1.42
CA PRO A 227 -16.36 25.10 2.25
C PRO A 227 -15.31 24.76 3.30
N LEU A 228 -14.55 25.76 3.77
CA LEU A 228 -13.50 25.58 4.78
C LEU A 228 -14.05 25.13 6.15
N ASP A 229 -15.31 25.41 6.45
CA ASP A 229 -15.97 24.99 7.70
C ASP A 229 -16.33 23.49 7.73
N TYR A 230 -16.36 22.81 6.58
CA TYR A 230 -16.54 21.37 6.48
C TYR A 230 -15.39 20.60 7.13
N ASP A 231 -14.17 21.07 6.88
CA ASP A 231 -12.93 20.51 7.43
C ASP A 231 -11.87 21.61 7.42
N GLN A 232 -11.64 22.21 8.58
CA GLN A 232 -10.80 23.41 8.68
C GLN A 232 -9.32 23.04 8.53
N PRO A 233 -8.59 23.61 7.55
CA PRO A 233 -7.16 23.36 7.40
C PRO A 233 -6.41 23.87 8.62
N THR A 234 -5.30 23.22 8.94
CA THR A 234 -4.43 23.65 10.04
C THR A 234 -3.45 24.74 9.61
N GLY A 235 -3.17 24.85 8.31
CA GLY A 235 -2.35 25.92 7.76
C GLY A 235 -2.36 25.94 6.24
N ALA A 236 -1.67 26.94 5.67
CA ALA A 236 -1.57 27.13 4.24
C ALA A 236 -0.19 27.60 3.80
N VAL A 237 0.19 27.30 2.57
CA VAL A 237 1.39 27.85 1.94
C VAL A 237 1.08 28.47 0.59
N ARG A 238 1.77 29.55 0.27
CA ARG A 238 1.70 30.23 -1.03
C ARG A 238 2.91 29.88 -1.87
N VAL A 239 2.63 29.36 -3.05
CA VAL A 239 3.65 28.92 -4.03
C VAL A 239 3.61 29.77 -5.31
N LEU A 240 2.54 30.55 -5.51
CA LEU A 240 2.33 31.46 -6.63
C LEU A 240 2.83 32.87 -6.34
#